data_AF-A0AA96SD94-F1
#
_entry.id   AF-A0AA96SD94-F1
#
_cell.length_a   1.000
_cell.length_b   1.000
_cell.length_c   1.000
_cell.angle_alpha   90.00
_cell.angle_beta   90.00
_cell.angle_gamma   90.00
#
_symmetry.space_group_name_H-M   'P 1'
#
loop_
_entity.id
_entity.type
_entity.pdbx_description
1 polymer ?
#
loop_
_entity_poly.entity_id
_entity_poly.type
_entity_poly.pdbx_seq_one_letter_code
_entity_poly.pdbx_strand_id
1 'polypeptide(L)'
;MSIGKAEILKIDDIFKLNLSIPNYQRPYKWTIKNVQQLIDDLLQNFREGKKIYRIGTIVLNKDKDCSKISEIVDGQQRLITLSLLLHKLGKDVSLLKEKPNHSISKNNITTNYNFLKNYNFTNEFKDYLLNRCEIV
;
A
#
# COMPACT_ATOMS: atom_id res chain seq x y z
N MET A 1 7.15 -5.36 -27.25
CA MET A 1 6.65 -4.23 -26.44
C MET A 1 5.29 -4.62 -25.88
N SER A 2 5.18 -4.84 -24.56
CA SER A 2 3.86 -4.96 -23.94
C SER A 2 3.35 -3.54 -23.70
N ILE A 3 2.31 -3.13 -24.42
CA ILE A 3 1.63 -1.86 -24.16
C ILE A 3 1.06 -1.94 -22.74
N GLY A 4 1.52 -1.07 -21.85
CA GLY A 4 1.03 -1.01 -20.47
C GLY A 4 -0.44 -0.59 -20.48
N LYS A 5 -1.34 -1.49 -20.09
CA LYS A 5 -2.74 -1.14 -19.90
C LYS A 5 -2.89 -0.55 -18.50
N ALA A 6 -3.18 0.75 -18.42
CA ALA A 6 -3.54 1.38 -17.16
C ALA A 6 -4.94 0.92 -16.74
N GLU A 7 -5.10 0.53 -15.48
CA GLU A 7 -6.35 0.05 -14.91
C GLU A 7 -6.58 0.71 -13.57
N ILE A 8 -7.76 1.27 -13.34
CA ILE A 8 -8.11 1.85 -12.04
C ILE A 8 -8.65 0.73 -11.16
N LEU A 9 -7.99 0.49 -10.03
CA LEU A 9 -8.34 -0.56 -9.09
C LEU A 9 -8.59 0.01 -7.70
N LYS A 10 -9.59 -0.54 -7.01
CA LYS A 10 -9.80 -0.23 -5.59
C LYS A 10 -8.67 -0.82 -4.75
N ILE A 11 -8.42 -0.22 -3.60
CA ILE A 11 -7.45 -0.75 -2.64
C ILE A 11 -7.74 -2.20 -2.25
N ASP A 12 -9.01 -2.57 -2.07
CA ASP A 12 -9.36 -3.96 -1.78
C ASP A 12 -8.91 -4.94 -2.87
N ASP A 13 -9.02 -4.53 -4.15
CA ASP A 13 -8.66 -5.38 -5.29
C ASP A 13 -7.14 -5.44 -5.50
N ILE A 14 -6.42 -4.34 -5.27
CA ILE A 14 -4.95 -4.31 -5.29
C ILE A 14 -4.37 -5.32 -4.29
N PHE A 15 -4.89 -5.34 -3.07
CA PHE A 15 -4.37 -6.23 -2.01
C PHE A 15 -4.94 -7.67 -2.06
N LYS A 16 -5.74 -8.00 -3.09
CA LYS A 16 -6.05 -9.39 -3.47
C LYS A 16 -5.02 -9.96 -4.46
N LEU A 17 -4.24 -9.11 -5.13
CA LEU A 17 -3.16 -9.55 -6.01
C LEU A 17 -2.04 -10.18 -5.20
N ASN A 18 -1.33 -11.14 -5.79
CA ASN A 18 -0.12 -11.69 -5.20
C ASN A 18 1.06 -10.74 -5.49
N LEU A 19 1.14 -9.65 -4.73
CA LEU A 19 2.19 -8.65 -4.89
C LEU A 19 3.54 -9.21 -4.42
N SER A 20 4.63 -8.82 -5.08
CA SER A 20 6.01 -9.15 -4.71
C SER A 20 6.92 -7.92 -4.80
N ILE A 21 7.88 -7.79 -3.89
CA ILE A 21 8.96 -6.78 -3.98
C ILE A 21 10.22 -7.46 -4.55
N PRO A 22 10.60 -7.18 -5.80
CA PRO A 22 11.80 -7.76 -6.40
C PRO A 22 13.09 -7.38 -5.66
N ASN A 23 14.10 -8.26 -5.68
CA ASN A 23 15.37 -8.04 -4.97
C ASN A 23 16.15 -6.80 -5.43
N TYR A 24 15.93 -6.33 -6.67
CA TYR A 24 16.57 -5.13 -7.21
C TYR A 24 15.90 -3.82 -6.75
N GLN A 25 14.77 -3.91 -6.05
CA GLN A 25 14.09 -2.71 -5.56
C GLN A 25 14.81 -2.07 -4.39
N ARG A 26 14.68 -0.74 -4.30
CA ARG A 26 15.25 0.03 -3.20
C ARG A 26 14.56 -0.31 -1.86
N PRO A 27 15.26 -0.19 -0.73
CA PRO A 27 14.66 -0.39 0.59
C PRO A 27 13.48 0.56 0.87
N TYR A 28 12.64 0.17 1.82
CA TYR A 28 11.59 1.04 2.37
C TYR A 28 12.23 2.15 3.21
N LYS A 29 12.10 3.39 2.72
CA LYS A 29 12.78 4.59 3.19
C LYS A 29 11.82 5.66 3.73
N TRP A 30 10.51 5.50 3.53
CA TRP A 30 9.53 6.42 4.11
C TRP A 30 9.67 6.49 5.62
N THR A 31 9.72 7.72 6.12
CA THR A 31 9.78 8.06 7.53
C THR A 31 8.38 8.32 8.08
N ILE A 32 8.29 8.53 9.39
CA ILE A 32 7.03 8.93 10.05
C ILE A 32 6.40 10.14 9.35
N LYS A 33 7.19 11.12 8.90
CA LYS A 33 6.67 12.31 8.19
C LYS A 33 5.92 11.93 6.91
N ASN A 34 6.45 10.98 6.13
CA ASN A 34 5.80 10.52 4.90
C ASN A 34 4.53 9.72 5.21
N VAL A 35 4.56 8.89 6.26
CA VAL A 35 3.39 8.12 6.70
C VAL A 35 2.30 9.06 7.21
N GLN A 36 2.64 10.01 8.07
CA GLN A 36 1.73 11.05 8.57
C GLN A 36 1.04 11.77 7.42
N GLN A 37 1.79 12.24 6.43
CA GLN A 37 1.22 12.91 5.26
C GLN A 37 0.20 12.04 4.51
N LEU A 38 0.53 10.77 4.24
CA LEU A 38 -0.42 9.85 3.60
C LEU A 38 -1.68 9.62 4.45
N ILE A 39 -1.53 9.47 5.77
CA ILE A 39 -2.66 9.25 6.68
C ILE A 39 -3.54 10.50 6.78
N ASP A 40 -2.95 11.69 6.86
CA ASP A 40 -3.67 12.96 6.88
C ASP A 40 -4.48 13.15 5.61
N ASP A 41 -3.88 12.91 4.45
CA ASP A 41 -4.58 12.99 3.17
C ASP A 41 -5.77 12.03 3.14
N LEU A 42 -5.59 10.76 3.53
CA LEU A 42 -6.68 9.78 3.59
C LEU A 42 -7.80 10.19 4.54
N LEU A 43 -7.46 10.65 5.76
CA LEU A 43 -8.42 11.07 6.76
C LEU A 43 -9.17 12.34 6.35
N GLN A 44 -8.49 13.29 5.71
CA GLN A 44 -9.11 14.49 5.18
C GLN A 44 -10.16 14.14 4.13
N ASN A 45 -9.79 13.32 3.14
CA ASN A 45 -10.71 12.92 2.06
C ASN A 45 -11.89 12.09 2.59
N PHE A 46 -11.67 11.28 3.63
CA PHE A 46 -12.73 10.56 4.34
C PHE A 46 -13.70 11.52 5.03
N ARG A 47 -13.20 12.51 5.79
CA ARG A 47 -14.02 13.50 6.51
C ARG A 47 -14.80 14.43 5.59
N GLU A 48 -14.21 14.77 4.44
CA GLU A 48 -14.88 15.57 3.39
C GLU A 48 -15.97 14.77 2.65
N GLY A 49 -16.14 13.47 2.95
CA GLY A 49 -17.17 12.63 2.32
C GLY A 49 -16.94 12.42 0.83
N LYS A 50 -15.68 12.50 0.35
CA LYS A 50 -15.40 12.34 -1.08
C LYS A 50 -15.76 10.95 -1.55
N LYS A 51 -16.57 10.86 -2.60
CA LYS A 51 -17.04 9.57 -3.14
C LYS A 51 -15.91 8.65 -3.59
N ILE A 52 -14.82 9.22 -4.13
CA ILE A 52 -13.64 8.49 -4.62
C ILE A 52 -12.39 9.31 -4.30
N TYR A 53 -11.34 8.66 -3.78
CA TYR A 53 -10.02 9.27 -3.59
C TYR A 53 -8.93 8.45 -4.28
N ARG A 54 -8.12 9.13 -5.11
CA ARG A 54 -7.00 8.50 -5.84
C ARG A 54 -5.70 8.70 -5.08
N ILE A 55 -5.12 7.61 -4.58
CA ILE A 55 -3.89 7.65 -3.76
C ILE A 55 -2.63 7.77 -4.65
N GLY A 56 -2.79 7.54 -5.96
CA GLY A 56 -1.76 7.75 -6.98
C GLY A 56 -1.67 6.56 -7.95
N THR A 57 -0.55 6.49 -8.66
CA THR A 57 -0.25 5.43 -9.64
C THR A 57 0.74 4.42 -9.08
N ILE A 58 0.60 3.15 -9.45
CA ILE A 58 1.62 2.11 -9.25
C ILE A 58 1.99 1.48 -10.59
N VAL A 59 3.18 0.91 -10.69
CA VAL A 59 3.57 0.13 -11.87
C VAL A 59 3.85 -1.29 -11.43
N LEU A 60 3.13 -2.23 -12.04
CA LEU A 60 3.28 -3.66 -11.79
C LEU A 60 3.79 -4.35 -13.05
N ASN A 61 4.76 -5.25 -12.88
CA ASN A 61 5.15 -6.21 -13.88
C ASN A 61 4.40 -7.52 -13.59
N LYS A 62 3.42 -7.86 -14.44
CA LYS A 62 2.67 -9.11 -14.34
C LYS A 62 3.43 -10.17 -15.13
N ASP A 63 3.88 -11.21 -14.44
CA ASP A 63 4.49 -12.36 -15.09
C ASP A 63 3.44 -13.05 -15.99
N LYS A 64 3.78 -13.25 -17.26
CA LYS A 64 2.82 -13.75 -18.26
C LYS A 64 2.70 -15.27 -18.23
N ASP A 65 3.69 -15.98 -17.70
CA ASP A 65 3.90 -17.37 -18.09
C ASP A 65 3.65 -18.44 -17.03
N CYS A 66 3.60 -18.16 -15.72
CA CYS A 66 3.22 -19.23 -14.76
C CYS A 66 2.91 -18.77 -13.33
N SER A 67 3.49 -17.68 -12.86
CA SER A 67 3.28 -17.24 -11.48
C SER A 67 2.21 -16.14 -11.46
N LYS A 68 1.12 -16.29 -10.68
CA LYS A 68 0.13 -15.20 -10.48
C LYS A 68 0.72 -13.98 -9.73
N ILE A 69 2.05 -13.84 -9.71
CA ILE A 69 2.81 -12.83 -8.99
C ILE A 69 2.80 -11.53 -9.79
N SER A 70 2.54 -10.42 -9.11
CA SER A 70 2.64 -9.08 -9.64
C SER A 70 3.79 -8.36 -8.96
N GLU A 71 4.91 -8.24 -9.67
CA GLU A 71 6.10 -7.59 -9.15
C GLU A 71 5.92 -6.07 -9.15
N ILE A 72 6.26 -5.45 -8.02
CA ILE A 72 6.18 -4.00 -7.86
C ILE A 72 7.40 -3.34 -8.54
N VAL A 73 7.12 -2.53 -9.57
CA VAL A 73 8.14 -1.74 -10.29
C VAL A 73 8.20 -0.31 -9.74
N ASP A 74 7.04 0.30 -9.46
CA ASP A 74 6.94 1.62 -8.82
C ASP A 74 5.75 1.67 -7.84
N GLY A 75 5.80 2.59 -6.88
CA GLY A 75 4.80 2.77 -5.82
C GLY A 75 5.03 1.92 -4.58
N GLN A 76 6.15 1.20 -4.49
CA GLN A 76 6.50 0.31 -3.36
C GLN A 76 6.35 0.98 -2.00
N GLN A 77 6.86 2.20 -1.83
CA GLN A 77 6.83 2.87 -0.52
C GLN A 77 5.38 3.05 -0.04
N ARG A 78 4.51 3.51 -0.94
CA ARG A 78 3.07 3.69 -0.69
C ARG A 78 2.39 2.35 -0.40
N LEU A 79 2.67 1.32 -1.20
CA LEU A 79 2.06 -0.01 -1.02
C LEU A 79 2.48 -0.64 0.32
N ILE A 80 3.73 -0.51 0.74
CA ILE A 80 4.18 -0.98 2.06
C ILE A 80 3.45 -0.22 3.17
N THR A 81 3.38 1.12 3.10
CA THR A 81 2.68 1.90 4.14
C THR A 81 1.19 1.58 4.19
N LEU A 82 0.52 1.43 3.04
CA LEU A 82 -0.88 1.00 2.97
C LEU A 82 -1.05 -0.41 3.54
N SER A 83 -0.09 -1.31 3.32
CA SER A 83 -0.11 -2.66 3.90
C SER A 83 -0.06 -2.61 5.43
N LEU A 84 0.82 -1.76 6.00
CA LEU A 84 0.91 -1.57 7.45
C LEU A 84 -0.38 -0.99 8.04
N LEU A 85 -1.00 -0.03 7.33
CA LEU A 85 -2.30 0.54 7.71
C LEU A 85 -3.40 -0.52 7.68
N LEU A 86 -3.51 -1.28 6.59
CA LEU A 86 -4.50 -2.36 6.45
C LEU A 86 -4.32 -3.44 7.52
N HIS A 87 -3.08 -3.78 7.85
CA HIS A 87 -2.79 -4.69 8.97
C HIS A 87 -3.25 -4.12 10.31
N LYS A 88 -3.02 -2.82 10.59
CA LYS A 88 -3.56 -2.14 11.78
C LYS A 88 -5.10 -2.15 11.83
N LEU A 89 -5.74 -2.11 10.66
CA LEU A 89 -7.20 -2.21 10.48
C LEU A 89 -7.71 -3.66 10.50
N GLY A 90 -6.85 -4.66 10.77
CA GLY A 90 -7.24 -6.06 10.88
C GLY A 90 -7.51 -6.75 9.53
N LYS A 91 -6.90 -6.32 8.44
CA LYS A 91 -6.89 -7.05 7.16
C LYS A 91 -5.56 -7.80 7.02
N ASP A 92 -5.59 -9.07 6.66
CA ASP A 92 -4.37 -9.81 6.30
C ASP A 92 -3.84 -9.31 4.95
N VAL A 93 -2.54 -9.06 4.89
CA VAL A 93 -1.87 -8.52 3.69
C VAL A 93 -0.63 -9.36 3.42
N SER A 94 -0.64 -10.07 2.28
CA SER A 94 0.43 -11.00 1.87
C SER A 94 1.79 -10.30 1.75
N LEU A 95 1.81 -9.06 1.27
CA LEU A 95 3.03 -8.26 1.09
C LEU A 95 3.86 -8.10 2.38
N LEU A 96 3.23 -8.12 3.56
CA LEU A 96 3.94 -8.03 4.85
C LEU A 96 4.59 -9.35 5.29
N LYS A 97 4.27 -10.47 4.64
CA LYS A 97 4.86 -11.79 4.92
C LYS A 97 6.24 -11.93 4.26
N GLU A 98 6.56 -11.08 3.28
CA GLU A 98 7.89 -11.01 2.70
C GLU A 98 8.93 -10.51 3.71
N LYS A 99 10.08 -11.20 3.78
CA LYS A 99 11.18 -10.78 4.66
C LYS A 99 11.88 -9.58 4.05
N PRO A 100 12.01 -8.45 4.75
CA PRO A 100 12.76 -7.31 4.24
C PRO A 100 14.25 -7.64 4.11
N ASN A 101 14.82 -7.46 2.93
CA ASN A 101 16.24 -7.77 2.66
C ASN A 101 17.22 -6.69 3.16
N HIS A 102 16.72 -5.61 3.77
CA HIS A 102 17.52 -4.49 4.25
C HIS A 102 17.16 -4.11 5.69
N SER A 103 18.18 -3.87 6.51
CA SER A 103 18.04 -3.37 7.89
C SER A 103 17.23 -2.07 7.95
N ILE A 104 17.42 -1.19 6.97
CA ILE A 104 16.71 0.08 6.85
C ILE A 104 15.21 -0.15 6.67
N SER A 105 14.82 -1.08 5.80
CA SER A 105 13.41 -1.45 5.61
C SER A 105 12.82 -1.98 6.92
N LYS A 106 13.52 -2.89 7.59
CA LYS A 106 13.08 -3.48 8.86
C LYS A 106 12.85 -2.43 9.94
N ASN A 107 13.80 -1.50 10.10
CA ASN A 107 13.72 -0.41 11.07
C ASN A 107 12.54 0.52 10.74
N ASN A 108 12.44 0.97 9.49
CA ASN A 108 11.36 1.88 9.08
C ASN A 108 9.97 1.22 9.14
N ILE A 109 9.84 -0.06 8.78
CA ILE A 109 8.58 -0.80 8.94
C ILE A 109 8.17 -0.81 10.42
N THR A 110 9.10 -1.15 11.31
CA THR A 110 8.82 -1.24 12.76
C THR A 110 8.44 0.13 13.33
N THR A 111 9.24 1.16 13.05
CA THR A 111 9.00 2.53 13.52
C THR A 111 7.66 3.07 13.01
N ASN A 112 7.38 2.91 11.72
CA ASN A 112 6.15 3.41 11.13
C ASN A 112 4.91 2.63 11.59
N TYR A 113 5.02 1.31 11.78
CA TYR A 113 3.91 0.54 12.32
C TYR A 113 3.60 0.93 13.77
N ASN A 114 4.62 1.14 14.61
CA ASN A 114 4.41 1.63 15.96
C ASN A 114 3.78 3.03 15.97
N PHE A 115 4.19 3.90 15.06
CA PHE A 115 3.55 5.19 14.88
C PHE A 115 2.05 5.09 14.51
N LEU A 116 1.69 4.18 13.59
CA LEU A 116 0.29 3.92 13.23
C LEU A 116 -0.56 3.39 14.38
N LYS A 117 0.05 2.75 15.39
CA LYS A 117 -0.69 2.28 16.58
C LYS A 117 -1.25 3.43 17.43
N ASN A 118 -0.69 4.64 17.30
CA ASN A 118 -1.18 5.83 18.00
C ASN A 118 -2.51 6.35 17.41
N TYR A 119 -2.95 5.81 16.28
CA TYR A 119 -4.19 6.20 15.62
C TYR A 119 -5.36 5.30 16.00
N ASN A 120 -6.50 5.95 16.29
CA ASN A 120 -7.79 5.32 16.49
C ASN A 120 -8.62 5.42 15.21
N PHE A 121 -8.41 4.49 14.29
CA PHE A 121 -9.20 4.39 13.07
C PHE A 121 -10.54 3.70 13.33
N THR A 122 -11.60 4.16 12.66
CA THR A 122 -12.93 3.56 12.76
C THR A 122 -13.15 2.48 11.69
N ASN A 123 -14.20 1.67 11.85
CA ASN A 123 -14.58 0.69 10.82
C ASN A 123 -15.08 1.37 9.54
N GLU A 124 -15.72 2.54 9.64
CA GLU A 124 -16.15 3.35 8.50
C GLU A 124 -14.94 3.85 7.71
N PHE A 125 -13.84 4.23 8.39
CA PHE A 125 -12.59 4.58 7.70
C PHE A 125 -11.98 3.38 6.98
N LYS A 126 -12.03 2.19 7.59
CA LYS A 126 -11.58 0.94 6.93
C LYS A 126 -12.41 0.65 5.68
N ASP A 127 -13.73 0.75 5.77
CA ASP A 127 -14.64 0.56 4.64
C ASP A 127 -14.36 1.58 3.53
N TYR A 128 -14.21 2.86 3.90
CA TYR A 128 -13.82 3.92 2.98
C TYR A 128 -12.52 3.60 2.24
N LEU A 129 -11.46 3.23 2.97
CA LEU A 129 -10.16 2.91 2.39
C LEU A 129 -10.26 1.76 1.39
N LEU A 130 -10.99 0.69 1.72
CA LEU A 130 -11.11 -0.49 0.87
C LEU A 130 -11.99 -0.26 -0.36
N ASN A 131 -13.09 0.48 -0.20
CA ASN A 131 -14.16 0.54 -1.20
C ASN A 131 -14.23 1.85 -1.99
N ARG A 132 -13.61 2.93 -1.49
CA ARG A 132 -13.66 4.28 -2.08
C ARG A 132 -12.29 4.84 -2.46
N CYS A 133 -11.20 4.26 -1.99
CA CYS A 133 -9.87 4.63 -2.45
C CYS A 133 -9.42 3.78 -3.64
N GLU A 134 -8.80 4.45 -4.61
CA GLU A 134 -8.35 3.88 -5.87
C GLU A 134 -6.86 4.14 -6.12
N ILE A 135 -6.25 3.22 -6.84
CA ILE A 135 -4.91 3.34 -7.43
C ILE A 135 -5.05 3.15 -8.94
N VAL A 136 -4.23 3.89 -9.69
CA VAL A 136 -4.10 3.79 -11.16
C VAL A 136 -2.92 2.91 -11.54
#